data_AF-A2I433-F1
#
_entry.id   AF-A2I433-F1
#
_cell.length_a   1.000
_cell.length_b   1.000
_cell.length_c   1.000
_cell.angle_alpha   90.00
_cell.angle_beta   90.00
_cell.angle_gamma   90.00
#
_symmetry.space_group_name_H-M   'P 1'
#
loop_
_entity.id
_entity.type
_entity.pdbx_description
1 polymer ?
#
loop_
_entity_poly.entity_id
_entity_poly.type
_entity_poly.pdbx_seq_one_letter_code
_entity_poly.pdbx_strand_id
1 'polypeptide(L)'
;MYSTKLVLFALATFLVSCSSLEEEDTTARLLISKHILNKYLVQDMDIVIKYTIYNVGNGPAQEVVINDESFPADAFVVAGGQLNVRIDRIPPQTNVSHTVVVRPKTFGSFNFSSAYVQYKASESATELQSAVSSEPGEGRIINFRDYDKKFSPHVLDWAAFAIMTMPSIIVPFILFWSSKTKYEAIAKQKREKKQD
;
A
#
# COMPACT_ATOMS: atom_id res chain seq x y z
N MET A 1 40.06 -50.34 32.50
CA MET A 1 40.56 -48.97 32.78
C MET A 1 40.78 -48.11 31.52
N TYR A 2 40.96 -48.70 30.33
CA TYR A 2 41.09 -47.94 29.06
C TYR A 2 39.74 -47.55 28.42
N SER A 3 38.69 -48.38 28.57
CA SER A 3 37.36 -48.13 27.99
C SER A 3 36.66 -46.88 28.57
N THR A 4 36.73 -46.67 29.88
CA THR A 4 36.16 -45.48 30.53
C THR A 4 36.88 -44.19 30.12
N LYS A 5 38.19 -44.23 29.88
CA LYS A 5 38.96 -43.08 29.38
C LYS A 5 38.60 -42.73 27.94
N LEU A 6 38.32 -43.72 27.10
CA LEU A 6 37.89 -43.55 25.71
C LEU A 6 36.49 -42.93 25.62
N VAL A 7 35.56 -43.35 26.49
CA VAL A 7 34.22 -42.75 26.60
C VAL A 7 34.29 -41.30 27.09
N LEU A 8 35.13 -41.00 28.09
CA LEU A 8 35.36 -39.64 28.57
C LEU A 8 35.97 -38.73 27.50
N PHE A 9 36.89 -39.26 26.69
CA PHE A 9 37.49 -38.53 25.59
C PHE A 9 36.48 -38.24 24.47
N ALA A 10 35.63 -39.21 24.12
CA ALA A 10 34.56 -39.04 23.14
C ALA A 10 33.46 -38.07 23.62
N LEU A 11 33.14 -38.06 24.92
CA LEU A 11 32.20 -37.11 25.49
C LEU A 11 32.78 -35.69 25.51
N ALA A 12 34.07 -35.55 25.80
CA ALA A 12 34.76 -34.26 25.77
C ALA A 12 34.85 -33.69 24.35
N THR A 13 35.12 -34.51 23.33
CA THR A 13 35.13 -34.04 21.94
C THR A 13 33.73 -33.70 21.43
N PHE A 14 32.69 -34.43 21.85
CA PHE A 14 31.30 -34.10 21.53
C PHE A 14 30.83 -32.79 22.17
N LEU A 15 31.21 -32.53 23.43
CA LEU A 15 30.92 -31.28 24.13
C LEU A 15 31.68 -30.09 23.52
N VAL A 16 32.93 -30.26 23.11
CA VAL A 16 33.74 -29.21 22.46
C VAL A 16 33.19 -28.86 21.06
N SER A 17 32.74 -29.85 20.29
CA SER A 17 32.10 -29.61 18.98
C SER A 17 30.73 -28.94 19.10
N CYS A 18 30.06 -29.02 20.25
CA CYS A 18 28.79 -28.33 20.51
C CYS A 18 29.01 -26.87 20.93
N SER A 19 30.22 -26.52 21.36
CA SER A 19 30.63 -25.17 21.75
C SER A 19 31.33 -24.37 20.63
N SER A 20 31.12 -24.73 19.36
CA SER A 20 31.27 -23.73 18.30
C SER A 20 30.21 -22.66 18.54
N LEU A 21 30.54 -21.71 19.41
CA LEU A 21 29.82 -20.47 19.58
C LEU A 21 29.62 -19.92 18.18
N GLU A 22 28.39 -19.94 17.70
CA GLU A 22 27.96 -18.96 16.73
C GLU A 22 28.37 -17.63 17.35
N GLU A 23 29.41 -16.99 16.81
CA GLU A 23 29.55 -15.55 16.99
C GLU A 23 28.23 -15.01 16.45
N GLU A 24 27.32 -14.70 17.37
CA GLU A 24 26.07 -14.05 17.03
C GLU A 24 26.51 -12.76 16.36
N ASP A 25 26.44 -12.73 15.02
CA ASP A 25 26.77 -11.57 14.23
C ASP A 25 25.85 -10.44 14.74
N THR A 26 26.34 -9.64 15.69
CA THR A 26 25.64 -8.49 16.28
C THR A 26 25.59 -7.32 15.28
N THR A 27 25.62 -7.64 13.99
CA THR A 27 25.55 -6.72 12.87
C THR A 27 24.10 -6.58 12.43
N ALA A 28 23.73 -5.36 12.08
CA ALA A 28 22.46 -5.10 11.45
C ALA A 28 22.50 -5.49 9.97
N ARG A 29 21.39 -6.04 9.48
CA ARG A 29 21.21 -6.36 8.05
C ARG A 29 19.85 -5.85 7.64
N LEU A 30 19.83 -4.89 6.72
CA LEU A 30 18.59 -4.23 6.29
C LEU A 30 18.08 -4.79 4.96
N LEU A 31 16.79 -5.12 4.92
CA LEU A 31 16.04 -5.38 3.69
C LEU A 31 15.05 -4.24 3.48
N ILE A 32 15.03 -3.66 2.28
CA ILE A 32 14.20 -2.49 1.99
C ILE A 32 13.24 -2.79 0.85
N SER A 33 11.96 -2.56 1.10
CA SER A 33 10.89 -2.66 0.12
C SER A 33 10.34 -1.29 -0.21
N LYS A 34 10.30 -0.94 -1.50
CA LYS A 34 9.63 0.25 -2.04
C LYS A 34 8.36 -0.20 -2.75
N HIS A 35 7.23 0.39 -2.39
CA HIS A 35 5.93 0.04 -2.96
C HIS A 35 5.12 1.29 -3.30
N ILE A 36 4.56 1.35 -4.51
CA ILE A 36 3.61 2.40 -4.92
C ILE A 36 2.22 1.89 -4.58
N LEU A 37 1.49 2.58 -3.71
CA LEU A 37 0.20 2.10 -3.20
C LEU A 37 -0.97 2.36 -4.17
N ASN A 38 -0.78 3.27 -5.13
CA ASN A 38 -1.82 3.66 -6.07
C ASN A 38 -1.98 2.63 -7.20
N LYS A 39 -3.22 2.28 -7.50
CA LYS A 39 -3.55 1.44 -8.67
C LYS A 39 -3.41 2.18 -9.99
N TYR A 40 -3.75 3.47 -10.01
CA TYR A 40 -3.63 4.35 -11.17
C TYR A 40 -2.75 5.53 -10.80
N LEU A 41 -1.77 5.82 -11.66
CA LEU A 41 -0.92 6.99 -11.55
C LEU A 41 -1.50 8.03 -12.51
N VAL A 42 -1.85 9.20 -11.98
CA VAL A 42 -2.57 10.22 -12.74
C VAL A 42 -1.88 11.55 -12.52
N GLN A 43 -1.76 12.32 -13.60
CA GLN A 43 -1.29 13.69 -13.55
C GLN A 43 -2.09 14.51 -12.52
N ASP A 44 -1.41 15.36 -11.76
CA ASP A 44 -1.98 16.25 -10.73
C ASP A 44 -2.67 15.54 -9.56
N MET A 45 -2.58 14.20 -9.47
CA MET A 45 -3.10 13.43 -8.35
C MET A 45 -1.97 12.86 -7.48
N ASP A 46 -2.26 12.69 -6.20
CA ASP A 46 -1.27 12.24 -5.23
C ASP A 46 -0.93 10.75 -5.41
N ILE A 47 0.37 10.49 -5.59
CA ILE A 47 0.98 9.17 -5.60
C ILE A 47 1.62 8.93 -4.23
N VAL A 48 1.22 7.86 -3.58
CA VAL A 48 1.70 7.45 -2.27
C VAL A 48 2.72 6.33 -2.42
N ILE A 49 3.94 6.60 -1.98
CA ILE A 49 5.04 5.64 -1.99
C ILE A 49 5.35 5.25 -0.55
N LYS A 50 5.40 3.95 -0.30
CA LYS A 50 5.75 3.37 0.99
C LYS A 50 7.11 2.70 0.90
N TYR A 51 8.03 3.14 1.75
CA TYR A 51 9.30 2.49 2.02
C TYR A 51 9.15 1.70 3.31
N THR A 52 9.49 0.42 3.29
CA THR A 52 9.54 -0.41 4.50
C THR A 52 10.92 -1.00 4.64
N ILE A 53 11.56 -0.71 5.76
CA ILE A 53 12.88 -1.22 6.12
C ILE A 53 12.68 -2.29 7.18
N TYR A 54 13.22 -3.47 6.94
CA TYR A 54 13.25 -4.59 7.87
C TYR A 54 14.68 -4.82 8.32
N ASN A 55 14.94 -4.77 9.62
CA ASN A 55 16.20 -5.21 10.17
C ASN A 55 16.13 -6.70 10.50
N VAL A 56 16.75 -7.52 9.66
CA VAL A 56 16.81 -8.98 9.82
C VAL A 56 18.10 -9.44 10.52
N GLY A 57 18.98 -8.50 10.88
CA GLY A 57 20.18 -8.78 11.66
C GLY A 57 19.91 -8.87 13.16
N ASN A 58 20.91 -9.36 13.90
CA ASN A 58 20.86 -9.43 15.37
C ASN A 58 21.38 -8.14 16.04
N GLY A 59 22.00 -7.23 15.26
CA GLY A 59 22.41 -5.89 15.71
C GLY A 59 21.41 -4.77 15.40
N PRO A 60 21.45 -3.65 16.15
CA PRO A 60 20.71 -2.44 15.81
C PRO A 60 21.36 -1.69 14.64
N ALA A 61 20.59 -1.30 13.62
CA ALA A 61 21.07 -0.38 12.59
C ALA A 61 21.03 1.06 13.11
N GLN A 62 22.06 1.85 12.82
CA GLN A 62 22.13 3.25 13.27
C GLN A 62 22.34 4.21 12.12
N GLU A 63 21.91 5.45 12.33
CA GLU A 63 22.03 6.56 11.37
C GLU A 63 21.57 6.15 9.96
N VAL A 64 20.39 5.52 9.90
CA VAL A 64 19.83 5.01 8.65
C VAL A 64 19.32 6.20 7.84
N VAL A 65 19.95 6.47 6.69
CA VAL A 65 19.57 7.54 5.78
C VAL A 65 18.97 6.92 4.52
N ILE A 66 17.74 7.29 4.21
CA ILE A 66 17.06 6.94 2.95
C ILE A 66 17.22 8.14 2.02
N ASN A 67 17.61 7.90 0.77
CA ASN A 67 17.65 8.89 -0.29
C ASN A 67 17.04 8.31 -1.57
N ASP A 68 15.98 8.93 -2.07
CA ASP A 68 15.31 8.52 -3.31
C ASP A 68 15.36 9.63 -4.37
N GLU A 69 16.09 9.35 -5.45
CA GLU A 69 16.31 10.27 -6.57
C GLU A 69 15.42 9.97 -7.78
N SER A 70 14.47 9.02 -7.69
CA SER A 70 13.57 8.70 -8.80
C SER A 70 12.59 9.83 -9.15
N PHE A 71 12.49 10.87 -8.33
CA PHE A 71 11.44 11.90 -8.41
C PHE A 71 12.04 13.30 -8.61
N PRO A 72 12.42 13.66 -9.84
CA PRO A 72 13.01 14.96 -10.09
C PRO A 72 11.96 16.08 -10.00
N ALA A 73 12.38 17.26 -9.52
CA ALA A 73 11.49 18.37 -9.17
C ALA A 73 10.82 19.07 -10.37
N ASP A 74 11.34 18.84 -11.57
CA ASP A 74 10.75 19.28 -12.84
C ASP A 74 9.47 18.50 -13.17
N ALA A 75 9.45 17.20 -12.89
CA ALA A 75 8.32 16.31 -13.17
C ALA A 75 7.41 16.07 -11.95
N PHE A 76 7.92 16.18 -10.72
CA PHE A 76 7.17 15.88 -9.50
C PHE A 76 7.20 17.03 -8.49
N VAL A 77 6.16 17.10 -7.66
CA VAL A 77 6.09 17.91 -6.44
C VAL A 77 6.00 16.99 -5.24
N VAL A 78 6.81 17.20 -4.21
CA VAL A 78 6.63 16.50 -2.93
C VAL A 78 5.46 17.16 -2.20
N ALA A 79 4.33 16.47 -2.13
CA ALA A 79 3.12 16.94 -1.46
C ALA A 79 3.13 16.62 0.05
N GLY A 80 3.88 15.59 0.46
CA GLY A 80 4.03 15.22 1.86
C GLY A 80 5.17 14.24 2.10
N GLY A 81 5.73 14.27 3.31
CA GLY A 81 6.91 13.48 3.67
C GLY A 81 8.21 14.03 3.08
N GLN A 82 9.26 13.21 3.09
CA GLN A 82 10.60 13.60 2.66
C GLN A 82 11.24 12.45 1.87
N LEU A 83 11.79 12.73 0.69
CA LEU A 83 12.54 11.75 -0.11
C LEU A 83 13.94 11.46 0.45
N ASN A 84 14.45 12.38 1.28
CA ASN A 84 15.65 12.20 2.06
C ASN A 84 15.28 12.26 3.55
N VAL A 85 15.43 11.15 4.27
CA VAL A 85 15.07 11.06 5.68
C VAL A 85 16.15 10.30 6.45
N ARG A 86 16.45 10.78 7.66
CA ARG A 86 17.34 10.12 8.62
C ARG A 86 16.52 9.50 9.74
N ILE A 87 16.83 8.26 10.06
CA ILE A 87 16.27 7.48 11.16
C ILE A 87 17.44 7.10 12.07
N ASP A 88 17.38 7.51 13.34
CA ASP A 88 18.53 7.38 14.23
C ASP A 88 18.88 5.93 14.55
N ARG A 89 17.87 5.08 14.78
CA ARG A 89 18.08 3.69 15.16
C ARG A 89 16.92 2.79 14.75
N ILE A 90 17.24 1.61 14.23
CA ILE A 90 16.27 0.53 13.97
C ILE A 90 16.71 -0.70 14.77
N PRO A 91 15.95 -1.12 15.80
CA PRO A 91 16.27 -2.30 16.61
C PRO A 91 16.40 -3.59 15.77
N PRO A 92 17.12 -4.61 16.26
CA PRO A 92 17.18 -5.91 15.60
C PRO A 92 15.79 -6.55 15.51
N GLN A 93 15.54 -7.32 14.45
CA GLN A 93 14.28 -8.02 14.22
C GLN A 93 13.03 -7.12 14.22
N THR A 94 13.18 -5.84 13.86
CA THR A 94 12.06 -4.87 13.77
C THR A 94 11.99 -4.20 12.41
N ASN A 95 10.87 -3.51 12.16
CA ASN A 95 10.64 -2.79 10.91
C ASN A 95 10.18 -1.36 11.14
N VAL A 96 10.55 -0.49 10.20
CA VAL A 96 10.10 0.91 10.14
C VAL A 96 9.51 1.16 8.76
N SER A 97 8.38 1.87 8.72
CA SER A 97 7.76 2.31 7.48
C SER A 97 7.83 3.82 7.37
N HIS A 98 8.25 4.30 6.21
CA HIS A 98 8.25 5.70 5.83
C HIS A 98 7.36 5.88 4.61
N THR A 99 6.58 6.96 4.55
CA THR A 99 5.65 7.21 3.45
C THR A 99 5.86 8.61 2.91
N VAL A 100 5.95 8.69 1.58
CA VAL A 100 6.13 9.94 0.84
C VAL A 100 4.99 10.07 -0.14
N VAL A 101 4.46 11.28 -0.25
CA VAL A 101 3.41 11.63 -1.20
C VAL A 101 4.02 12.56 -2.23
N VAL A 102 3.99 12.14 -3.49
CA VAL A 102 4.45 12.94 -4.62
C VAL A 102 3.30 13.17 -5.59
N ARG A 103 3.28 14.33 -6.24
CA ARG A 103 2.30 14.68 -7.27
C ARG A 103 3.02 14.91 -8.59
N PRO A 104 2.72 14.13 -9.64
CA PRO A 104 3.30 14.33 -10.96
C PRO A 104 2.66 15.53 -11.65
N LYS A 105 3.49 16.39 -12.25
CA LYS A 105 3.08 17.56 -13.03
C LYS A 105 2.80 17.21 -14.50
N THR A 106 3.47 16.18 -15.01
CA THR A 106 3.39 15.75 -16.40
C THR A 106 2.93 14.30 -16.50
N PHE A 107 2.27 13.99 -17.62
CA PHE A 107 1.89 12.62 -17.96
C PHE A 107 2.97 11.98 -18.83
N GLY A 108 3.07 10.66 -18.81
CA GLY A 108 4.10 9.93 -19.56
C GLY A 108 4.58 8.68 -18.83
N SER A 109 5.60 8.05 -19.40
CA SER A 109 6.31 6.94 -18.77
C SER A 109 7.39 7.49 -17.84
N PHE A 110 7.38 7.04 -16.58
CA PHE A 110 8.40 7.36 -15.60
C PHE A 110 8.99 6.08 -15.03
N ASN A 111 10.31 6.08 -14.80
CA ASN A 111 10.97 4.94 -14.18
C ASN A 111 11.10 5.16 -12.67
N PHE A 112 10.43 4.31 -11.90
CA PHE A 112 10.53 4.33 -10.44
C PHE A 112 11.67 3.42 -10.02
N SER A 113 12.89 3.96 -10.03
CA SER A 113 14.11 3.26 -9.64
C SER A 113 14.14 2.90 -8.14
N SER A 114 15.16 2.17 -7.70
CA SER A 114 15.39 1.90 -6.29
C SER A 114 15.81 3.15 -5.52
N ALA A 115 15.47 3.18 -4.23
CA ALA A 115 15.99 4.15 -3.27
C ALA A 115 17.28 3.62 -2.64
N TYR A 116 18.21 4.53 -2.37
CA TYR A 116 19.47 4.22 -1.70
C TYR A 116 19.31 4.38 -0.19
N VAL A 117 19.82 3.41 0.57
CA VAL A 117 19.81 3.43 2.02
C VAL A 117 21.22 3.23 2.54
N GLN A 118 21.70 4.17 3.35
CA GLN A 118 23.00 4.10 4.00
C GLN A 118 22.81 3.97 5.51
N TYR A 119 23.61 3.11 6.16
CA TYR A 119 23.49 2.87 7.60
C TYR A 119 24.79 2.36 8.21
N LYS A 120 24.93 2.49 9.53
CA LYS A 120 25.97 1.82 10.32
C LYS A 120 25.45 0.48 10.82
N ALA A 121 26.19 -0.59 10.55
CA ALA A 121 25.79 -1.96 10.91
C ALA A 121 26.01 -2.30 12.40
N SER A 122 26.82 -1.51 13.12
CA SER A 122 27.07 -1.64 14.56
C SER A 122 27.49 -0.28 15.13
N GLU A 123 27.42 -0.11 16.45
CA GLU A 123 27.81 1.12 17.16
C GLU A 123 29.28 1.51 16.93
N SER A 124 30.14 0.51 16.84
CA SER A 124 31.58 0.69 16.61
C SER A 124 31.96 0.73 15.13
N ALA A 125 31.00 0.54 14.21
CA ALA A 125 31.28 0.52 12.78
C ALA A 125 31.56 1.92 12.26
N THR A 126 32.77 2.12 11.73
CA THR A 126 33.17 3.38 11.09
C THR A 126 32.71 3.46 9.63
N GLU A 127 32.55 2.30 8.98
CA GLU A 127 32.12 2.21 7.58
C GLU A 127 30.60 2.20 7.45
N LEU A 128 30.08 2.99 6.50
CA LEU A 128 28.67 2.99 6.13
C LEU A 128 28.40 1.84 5.17
N GLN A 129 27.42 1.01 5.50
CA GLN A 129 26.87 0.01 4.61
C GLN A 129 25.86 0.66 3.66
N SER A 130 25.86 0.23 2.41
CA SER A 130 24.93 0.69 1.38
C SER A 130 23.98 -0.44 1.00
N ALA A 131 22.69 -0.14 0.97
CA ALA A 131 21.63 -1.04 0.54
C ALA A 131 20.71 -0.32 -0.44
N VAL A 132 20.02 -1.09 -1.27
CA VAL A 132 19.04 -0.57 -2.24
C VAL A 132 17.68 -1.17 -1.97
N SER A 133 16.63 -0.39 -2.21
CA SER A 133 15.26 -0.90 -2.15
C SER A 133 14.90 -1.73 -3.38
N SER A 134 13.76 -2.43 -3.29
CA SER A 134 13.08 -2.93 -4.49
C SER A 134 12.85 -1.81 -5.52
N GLU A 135 12.80 -2.20 -6.79
CA GLU A 135 12.53 -1.32 -7.93
C GLU A 135 11.16 -1.66 -8.51
N PRO A 136 10.14 -0.80 -8.34
CA PRO A 136 8.82 -0.98 -8.98
C PRO A 136 8.87 -0.98 -10.52
N GLY A 137 9.88 -0.33 -11.10
CA GLY A 137 10.10 -0.26 -12.55
C GLY A 137 9.33 0.87 -13.23
N GLU A 138 9.11 0.74 -14.54
CA GLU A 138 8.44 1.76 -15.35
C GLU A 138 6.93 1.78 -15.05
N GLY A 139 6.44 2.93 -14.59
CA GLY A 139 5.02 3.19 -14.46
C GLY A 139 4.55 4.30 -15.38
N ARG A 140 3.39 4.08 -16.01
CA ARG A 140 2.75 5.07 -16.88
C ARG A 140 1.83 5.97 -16.07
N ILE A 141 2.11 7.27 -16.08
CA ILE A 141 1.26 8.32 -15.55
C ILE A 141 0.26 8.74 -16.63
N ILE A 142 -1.01 8.57 -16.32
CA ILE A 142 -2.14 8.85 -17.20
C ILE A 142 -2.47 10.34 -17.13
N ASN A 143 -2.82 10.95 -18.27
CA ASN A 143 -3.33 12.31 -18.29
C ASN A 143 -4.63 12.40 -17.49
N PHE A 144 -4.76 13.43 -16.64
CA PHE A 144 -5.94 13.65 -15.82
C PHE A 144 -7.24 13.62 -16.62
N ARG A 145 -7.28 14.27 -17.79
CA ARG A 145 -8.47 14.32 -18.65
C ARG A 145 -8.91 12.93 -19.14
N ASP A 146 -7.96 12.06 -19.45
CA ASP A 146 -8.27 10.73 -19.97
C ASP A 146 -8.66 9.77 -18.84
N TYR A 147 -8.14 10.00 -17.64
CA TYR A 147 -8.59 9.33 -16.42
C TYR A 147 -10.02 9.76 -16.07
N ASP A 148 -10.29 11.06 -16.03
CA ASP A 148 -11.61 11.61 -15.69
C ASP A 148 -12.70 11.08 -16.63
N LYS A 149 -12.47 11.03 -17.94
CA LYS A 149 -13.42 10.43 -18.90
C LYS A 149 -13.79 8.97 -18.60
N LYS A 150 -12.89 8.18 -18.03
CA LYS A 150 -13.10 6.75 -17.76
C LYS A 150 -13.68 6.48 -16.39
N PHE A 151 -13.36 7.32 -15.42
CA PHE A 151 -13.62 7.07 -14.00
C PHE A 151 -14.49 8.14 -13.33
N SER A 152 -14.88 9.21 -14.04
CA SER A 152 -15.76 10.24 -13.50
C SER A 152 -17.16 9.69 -13.25
N PRO A 153 -17.66 9.75 -12.00
CA PRO A 153 -19.02 9.39 -11.71
C PRO A 153 -19.91 10.55 -12.19
N HIS A 154 -20.57 10.37 -13.33
CA HIS A 154 -21.48 11.37 -13.93
C HIS A 154 -22.81 11.47 -13.16
N VAL A 155 -22.74 11.64 -11.83
CA VAL A 155 -23.89 11.52 -10.91
C VAL A 155 -24.97 12.56 -11.23
N LEU A 156 -24.57 13.80 -11.55
CA LEU A 156 -25.51 14.86 -11.92
C LEU A 156 -26.23 14.57 -13.23
N ASP A 157 -25.53 14.00 -14.21
CA ASP A 157 -26.15 13.62 -15.49
C ASP A 157 -27.14 12.48 -15.29
N TRP A 158 -26.79 11.49 -14.46
CA TRP A 158 -27.71 10.42 -14.05
C TRP A 158 -28.93 10.96 -13.29
N ALA A 159 -28.73 11.93 -12.40
CA ALA A 159 -29.82 12.57 -11.67
C ALA A 159 -30.74 13.37 -12.61
N ALA A 160 -30.17 14.14 -13.54
CA ALA A 160 -30.93 14.86 -14.54
C ALA A 160 -31.74 13.90 -15.43
N PHE A 161 -31.12 12.80 -15.87
CA PHE A 161 -31.81 11.74 -16.63
C PHE A 161 -32.98 11.13 -15.84
N ALA A 162 -32.78 10.84 -14.56
CA ALA A 162 -33.83 10.33 -13.69
C ALA A 162 -34.99 11.35 -13.59
N ILE A 163 -34.70 12.62 -13.35
CA ILE A 163 -35.72 13.68 -13.26
C ILE A 163 -36.49 13.84 -14.58
N MET A 164 -35.79 13.82 -15.73
CA MET A 164 -36.42 13.97 -17.04
C MET A 164 -37.31 12.79 -17.41
N THR A 165 -36.98 11.58 -16.96
CA THR A 165 -37.77 10.36 -17.21
C THR A 165 -38.85 10.11 -16.16
N MET A 166 -38.81 10.80 -15.02
CA MET A 166 -39.83 10.65 -13.98
C MET A 166 -41.26 10.93 -14.46
N PRO A 167 -41.58 11.99 -15.24
CA PRO A 167 -42.95 12.24 -15.68
C PRO A 167 -43.54 11.10 -16.50
N SER A 168 -42.74 10.46 -17.37
CA SER A 168 -43.19 9.35 -18.23
C SER A 168 -43.40 8.05 -17.46
N ILE A 169 -42.87 7.93 -16.25
CA ILE A 169 -43.08 6.78 -15.35
C ILE A 169 -44.18 7.09 -14.32
N ILE A 170 -44.14 8.27 -13.70
CA ILE A 170 -45.02 8.67 -12.60
C ILE A 170 -46.45 8.90 -13.08
N VAL A 171 -46.65 9.59 -14.21
CA VAL A 171 -48.01 9.92 -14.68
C VAL A 171 -48.82 8.65 -14.99
N PRO A 172 -48.32 7.68 -15.79
CA PRO A 172 -49.04 6.43 -16.02
C PRO A 172 -49.26 5.62 -14.74
N PHE A 173 -48.28 5.61 -13.82
CA PHE A 173 -48.40 4.91 -12.54
C PHE A 173 -49.53 5.46 -11.67
N ILE A 174 -49.63 6.79 -11.54
CA ILE A 174 -50.73 7.44 -10.79
C ILE A 174 -52.09 7.11 -11.41
N LEU A 175 -52.18 7.19 -12.75
CA LEU A 175 -53.42 6.84 -13.46
C LEU A 175 -53.80 5.38 -13.24
N PHE A 176 -52.85 4.45 -13.34
CA PHE A 176 -53.08 3.03 -13.05
C PHE A 176 -53.53 2.79 -11.61
N TRP A 177 -52.85 3.39 -10.62
CA TRP A 177 -53.16 3.21 -9.22
C TRP A 177 -54.57 3.70 -8.88
N SER A 178 -54.94 4.89 -9.37
CA SER A 178 -56.28 5.46 -9.19
C SER A 178 -57.36 4.59 -9.83
N SER A 179 -57.08 4.02 -11.01
CA SER A 179 -57.99 3.10 -11.71
C SER A 179 -58.18 1.80 -10.91
N LYS A 180 -57.08 1.15 -10.53
CA LYS A 180 -57.10 -0.11 -9.78
C LYS A 180 -57.87 0.02 -8.47
N THR A 181 -57.55 1.03 -7.66
CA THR A 181 -58.21 1.27 -6.37
C THR A 181 -59.72 1.51 -6.53
N LYS A 182 -60.14 2.23 -7.57
CA LYS A 182 -61.56 2.44 -7.88
C LYS A 182 -62.28 1.13 -8.26
N TYR A 183 -61.68 0.31 -9.13
CA TYR A 183 -62.30 -0.96 -9.55
C TYR A 183 -62.35 -1.99 -8.41
N GLU A 184 -61.32 -2.04 -7.56
CA GLU A 184 -61.32 -2.88 -6.36
C GLU A 184 -62.42 -2.48 -5.37
N ALA A 185 -62.63 -1.18 -5.15
CA ALA A 185 -63.70 -0.68 -4.28
C ALA A 185 -65.10 -1.03 -4.83
N ILE A 186 -65.34 -0.85 -6.13
CA ILE A 186 -66.61 -1.22 -6.77
C ILE A 186 -66.82 -2.75 -6.69
N ALA A 187 -65.79 -3.54 -6.95
CA ALA A 187 -65.87 -5.00 -6.84
C ALA A 187 -66.19 -5.45 -5.40
N LYS A 188 -65.63 -4.77 -4.39
CA LYS A 188 -65.93 -5.03 -2.98
C LYS A 188 -67.39 -4.70 -2.63
N GLN A 189 -67.88 -3.51 -3.00
CA GLN A 189 -69.28 -3.12 -2.79
C GLN A 189 -70.26 -4.08 -3.48
N LYS A 190 -69.92 -4.55 -4.68
CA LYS A 190 -70.75 -5.54 -5.41
C LYS A 190 -70.77 -6.90 -4.72
N ARG A 191 -69.68 -7.31 -4.05
CA ARG A 191 -69.63 -8.55 -3.26
C ARG A 191 -70.48 -8.43 -2.00
N GLU A 192 -70.38 -7.32 -1.27
CA GLU A 192 -71.16 -7.03 -0.06
C GLU A 192 -72.67 -7.03 -0.38
N LYS A 193 -73.11 -6.31 -1.42
CA LYS A 193 -74.51 -6.30 -1.87
C LYS A 193 -75.08 -7.65 -2.36
N LYS A 194 -74.23 -8.66 -2.60
CA LYS A 194 -74.67 -10.00 -3.05
C LYS A 194 -74.77 -10.98 -1.87
N GLN A 195 -74.27 -10.60 -0.69
CA GLN A 195 -74.34 -11.38 0.54
C GLN A 195 -75.53 -11.00 1.42
N ASP A 196 -76.08 -9.80 1.23
CA ASP A 196 -77.40 -9.37 1.73
C ASP A 196 -78.53 -9.89 0.81
#